data_AF-A0A1M7HT86-F1
#
_entry.id   AF-A0A1M7HT86-F1
#
_cell.length_a   1.000
_cell.length_b   1.000
_cell.length_c   1.000
_cell.angle_alpha   90.00
_cell.angle_beta   90.00
_cell.angle_gamma   90.00
#
_symmetry.space_group_name_H-M   'P 1'
#
loop_
_entity.id
_entity.type
_entity.pdbx_description
1 polymer ?
#
loop_
_entity_poly.entity_id
_entity_poly.type
_entity_poly.pdbx_seq_one_letter_code
_entity_poly.pdbx_strand_id
1 'polypeptide(L)'
;MKTPKIIAEIGCNHKGDMEIAHEMIEIAATFAKCDFVKFQKRSNKELLTPEEYSARHPNPQNSYGESYGAHRDDLTPKSVPV
;
A
#
# COMPACT_ATOMS: atom_id res chain seq x y z
N MET A 1 -1.35 15.87 -31.26
CA MET A 1 -1.80 15.59 -29.88
C MET A 1 -0.77 14.70 -29.21
N LYS A 2 -0.47 14.87 -27.92
CA LYS A 2 0.41 13.97 -27.17
C LYS A 2 -0.41 12.77 -26.66
N THR A 3 0.14 11.57 -26.76
CA THR A 3 -0.47 10.37 -26.17
C THR A 3 -0.49 10.51 -24.65
N PRO A 4 -1.63 10.22 -23.98
CA PRO A 4 -1.68 10.26 -22.53
C PRO A 4 -0.76 9.21 -21.92
N LYS A 5 -0.24 9.50 -20.73
CA LYS A 5 0.53 8.56 -19.93
C LYS A 5 -0.36 7.97 -18.84
N ILE A 6 -0.34 6.65 -18.71
CA ILE A 6 -1.21 5.90 -17.79
C ILE A 6 -0.38 5.42 -16.59
N ILE A 7 -0.87 5.71 -15.39
CA ILE A 7 -0.26 5.30 -14.13
C ILE A 7 -1.23 4.34 -13.42
N ALA A 8 -0.78 3.11 -13.17
CA ALA A 8 -1.50 2.17 -12.31
C ALA A 8 -1.21 2.49 -10.84
N GLU A 9 -2.21 2.97 -10.11
CA GLU A 9 -2.12 3.24 -8.67
C GLU A 9 -2.27 1.94 -7.88
N ILE A 10 -1.16 1.29 -7.56
CA ILE A 10 -1.12 0.09 -6.72
C ILE A 10 -1.27 0.48 -5.24
N GLY A 11 -0.73 1.64 -4.84
CA GLY A 11 -0.87 2.15 -3.48
C GLY A 11 -0.32 1.18 -2.43
N CYS A 12 -1.20 0.65 -1.57
CA CYS A 12 -0.88 -0.39 -0.58
C CYS A 12 -1.75 -1.66 -0.76
N ASN A 13 -2.31 -1.87 -1.96
CA ASN A 13 -3.18 -3.02 -2.26
C ASN A 13 -2.46 -4.37 -2.21
N HIS A 14 -1.13 -4.35 -2.19
CA HIS A 14 -0.29 -5.53 -2.00
C HIS A 14 -0.30 -6.07 -0.56
N LYS A 15 -0.97 -5.37 0.39
CA LYS A 15 -1.17 -5.84 1.78
C LYS A 15 0.13 -6.25 2.50
N GLY A 16 1.20 -5.48 2.29
CA GLY A 16 2.52 -5.77 2.85
C GLY A 16 3.26 -6.97 2.23
N ASP A 17 2.63 -7.69 1.30
CA ASP A 17 3.21 -8.84 0.60
C ASP A 17 3.95 -8.39 -0.67
N MET A 18 5.23 -8.75 -0.78
CA MET A 18 6.05 -8.37 -1.92
C MET A 18 5.75 -9.21 -3.17
N GLU A 19 5.35 -10.47 -3.02
CA GLU A 19 4.99 -11.32 -4.16
C GLU A 19 3.74 -10.77 -4.85
N ILE A 20 2.74 -10.35 -4.08
CA ILE A 20 1.55 -9.68 -4.61
C ILE A 20 1.94 -8.36 -5.30
N ALA A 21 2.87 -7.59 -4.73
CA ALA A 21 3.34 -6.36 -5.34
C ALA A 21 4.00 -6.61 -6.71
N HIS A 22 4.84 -7.65 -6.82
CA HIS A 22 5.47 -8.06 -8.07
C HIS A 22 4.45 -8.53 -9.11
N GLU A 23 3.49 -9.37 -8.72
CA GLU A 23 2.40 -9.81 -9.59
C GLU A 23 1.59 -8.62 -10.13
N MET A 24 1.26 -7.64 -9.28
CA MET A 24 0.55 -6.43 -9.71
C MET A 24 1.33 -5.60 -10.72
N ILE A 25 2.67 -5.51 -10.58
CA ILE A 25 3.53 -4.85 -11.57
C ILE A 25 3.49 -5.60 -12.90
N GLU A 26 3.60 -6.92 -12.88
CA GLU A 26 3.54 -7.76 -14.07
C GLU A 26 2.20 -7.60 -14.80
N ILE A 27 1.07 -7.63 -14.08
CA ILE A 27 -0.26 -7.43 -14.66
C ILE A 27 -0.38 -6.02 -15.27
N ALA A 28 0.07 -4.98 -14.56
CA ALA A 28 0.02 -3.60 -15.05
C ALA A 28 0.83 -3.42 -16.34
N ALA A 29 2.01 -4.03 -16.42
CA ALA A 29 2.89 -3.94 -17.58
C ALA A 29 2.44 -4.82 -18.75
N THR A 30 2.00 -6.05 -18.47
CA THR A 30 1.77 -7.07 -19.50
C THR A 30 0.33 -7.11 -19.99
N PHE A 31 -0.65 -6.93 -19.12
CA PHE A 31 -2.07 -7.00 -19.47
C PHE A 31 -2.67 -5.61 -19.67
N ALA A 32 -2.51 -4.71 -18.71
CA ALA A 32 -3.09 -3.36 -18.77
C ALA A 32 -2.30 -2.38 -19.63
N LYS A 33 -1.03 -2.68 -19.94
CA LYS A 33 -0.11 -1.85 -20.75
C LYS A 33 0.03 -0.42 -20.21
N CYS A 34 0.04 -0.25 -18.89
CA CYS A 34 0.30 1.04 -18.26
C CYS A 34 1.75 1.49 -18.48
N ASP A 35 1.98 2.80 -18.56
CA ASP A 35 3.34 3.36 -18.70
C ASP A 35 4.10 3.29 -17.38
N PHE A 36 3.41 3.44 -16.25
CA PHE A 36 3.99 3.49 -14.92
C PHE A 36 3.12 2.77 -13.89
N VAL A 37 3.74 2.39 -12.78
CA VAL A 37 3.08 1.96 -11.56
C VAL A 37 3.41 2.95 -10.43
N LYS A 38 2.50 3.14 -9.49
CA LYS A 38 2.72 3.99 -8.31
C LYS A 38 2.33 3.28 -7.02
N PHE A 39 3.23 3.32 -6.05
CA PHE A 39 3.06 2.75 -4.71
C PHE A 39 2.98 3.87 -3.65
N GLN A 40 2.41 3.55 -2.48
CA GLN A 40 2.41 4.44 -1.33
C GLN A 40 3.52 4.05 -0.35
N LYS A 41 4.51 4.93 -0.16
CA LYS A 41 5.53 4.79 0.89
C LYS A 41 5.09 5.58 2.13
N ARG A 42 5.19 4.98 3.32
CA ARG A 42 4.87 5.63 4.60
C ARG A 42 5.68 5.05 5.75
N SER A 43 5.97 5.88 6.75
CA SER A 43 6.45 5.49 8.07
C SER A 43 5.32 5.72 9.05
N ASN A 44 4.60 4.65 9.44
CA ASN A 44 3.34 4.81 10.20
C ASN A 44 3.55 5.45 11.57
N LYS A 45 4.74 5.29 12.18
CA LYS A 45 5.12 5.92 13.46
C LYS A 45 5.43 7.41 13.34
N GLU A 46 5.79 7.89 12.15
CA GLU A 46 5.95 9.32 11.87
C GLU A 46 4.64 9.95 11.39
N LEU A 47 3.80 9.15 10.72
CA LEU A 47 2.55 9.61 10.12
C LEU A 47 1.42 9.80 11.15
N LEU A 48 1.38 8.95 12.18
CA LEU A 48 0.29 8.90 13.16
C LEU A 48 0.78 9.39 14.53
N THR A 49 -0.07 10.10 15.26
CA THR A 49 0.20 10.33 16.70
C THR A 49 0.12 9.00 17.47
N PRO A 50 0.72 8.91 18.67
CA PRO A 50 0.59 7.71 19.52
C PRO A 50 -0.87 7.32 19.78
N GLU A 51 -1.76 8.30 19.94
CA GLU A 51 -3.19 8.11 20.17
C GLU A 51 -3.86 7.53 18.91
N GLU A 52 -3.58 8.09 17.73
CA GLU A 52 -4.13 7.61 16.45
C GLU A 52 -3.64 6.19 16.12
N TYR A 53 -2.36 5.91 16.37
CA TYR A 53 -1.78 4.59 16.16
C TYR A 53 -2.46 3.54 17.04
N SER A 54 -2.79 3.90 18.29
CA SER A 54 -3.41 3.02 19.28
C SER A 54 -4.94 2.93 19.16
N ALA A 55 -5.58 3.87 18.46
CA ALA A 55 -7.02 3.89 18.23
C ALA A 55 -7.47 2.65 17.43
N ARG A 56 -8.74 2.25 17.58
CA ARG A 56 -9.32 1.17 16.76
C ARG A 56 -9.53 1.63 15.33
N HIS A 57 -9.47 0.69 14.38
CA HIS A 57 -9.86 0.97 13.00
C HIS A 57 -11.34 1.44 12.96
N PRO A 58 -11.68 2.50 12.19
CA PRO A 58 -13.04 3.05 12.15
C PRO A 58 -14.09 2.05 11.66
N ASN A 59 -13.66 1.05 10.89
CA ASN A 59 -14.47 -0.11 10.54
C ASN A 59 -13.75 -1.41 10.94
N PRO A 60 -13.97 -1.95 12.15
CA PRO A 60 -13.21 -3.08 12.68
C PRO A 60 -13.22 -4.34 11.80
N GLN A 61 -14.28 -4.56 11.02
CA GLN A 61 -14.39 -5.72 10.11
C GLN A 61 -13.35 -5.70 8.98
N ASN A 62 -12.82 -4.51 8.65
CA ASN A 62 -11.79 -4.34 7.63
C ASN A 62 -10.38 -4.22 8.25
N SER A 63 -10.27 -4.40 9.57
CA SER A 63 -8.98 -4.27 10.25
C SER A 63 -8.13 -5.51 9.99
N TYR A 64 -6.83 -5.28 9.82
CA TYR A 64 -5.83 -6.36 9.73
C TYR A 64 -5.10 -6.55 11.06
N GLY A 65 -5.32 -5.66 12.04
CA GLY A 65 -4.76 -5.76 13.38
C GLY A 65 -5.64 -5.11 14.46
N GLU A 66 -5.17 -5.13 15.70
CA GLU A 66 -5.92 -4.70 16.88
C GLU A 66 -6.11 -3.17 16.97
N SER A 67 -5.21 -2.41 16.36
CA SER A 67 -5.26 -0.94 16.28
C SER A 67 -5.14 -0.44 14.84
N TYR A 68 -5.43 0.84 14.63
CA TYR A 68 -5.29 1.49 13.33
C TYR A 68 -3.83 1.48 12.87
N GLY A 69 -2.90 1.73 13.79
CA GLY A 69 -1.46 1.58 13.55
C GLY A 69 -1.08 0.16 13.13
N ALA A 70 -1.56 -0.87 13.85
CA ALA A 70 -1.28 -2.26 13.52
C ALA A 70 -1.83 -2.66 12.14
N HIS A 71 -3.07 -2.26 11.82
CA HIS A 71 -3.64 -2.44 10.48
C HIS A 71 -2.77 -1.77 9.40
N ARG A 72 -2.31 -0.54 9.65
CA ARG A 72 -1.44 0.18 8.72
C ARG A 72 -0.08 -0.50 8.56
N ASP A 73 0.48 -1.07 9.62
CA ASP A 73 1.74 -1.81 9.57
C ASP A 73 1.61 -3.10 8.76
N ASP A 74 0.48 -3.81 8.86
CA ASP A 74 0.25 -5.00 8.04
C ASP A 74 0.06 -4.71 6.55
N LEU A 75 -0.35 -3.49 6.19
CA LEU A 75 -0.42 -3.06 4.78
C LEU A 75 0.94 -2.60 4.22
N THR A 76 1.98 -2.54 5.05
CA THR A 76 3.33 -2.08 4.66
C THR A 76 4.29 -3.27 4.69
N PRO A 77 5.24 -3.40 3.74
CA PRO A 77 6.19 -4.49 3.78
C PRO A 77 7.08 -4.37 5.03
N LYS A 78 7.20 -5.45 5.81
CA LYS A 78 7.90 -5.46 7.10
C LYS A 78 9.44 -5.42 6.96
N SER A 79 9.94 -5.52 5.74
CA SER A 79 11.37 -5.46 5.41
C SER A 79 11.59 -4.94 3.99
N VAL A 80 11.73 -3.63 3.83
CA VAL A 80 12.55 -3.10 2.75
C VAL A 80 13.64 -2.28 3.44
N PRO A 81 14.91 -2.73 3.45
CA PRO A 81 15.98 -1.89 3.94
C PRO A 81 15.98 -0.63 3.08
N VAL A 82 15.93 0.52 3.75
CA VAL A 82 16.11 1.83 3.10
C VAL A 82 17.54 1.97 2.65
#